data_AF-A0A2S5VPF8-F1
#
_entry.id   AF-A0A2S5VPF8-F1
#
_cell.length_a   1.000
_cell.length_b   1.000
_cell.length_c   1.000
_cell.angle_alpha   90.00
_cell.angle_beta   90.00
_cell.angle_gamma   90.00
#
_symmetry.space_group_name_H-M   'P 1'
#
loop_
_entity.id
_entity.type
_entity.pdbx_description
1 polymer ?
#
loop_
_entity_poly.entity_id
_entity_poly.type
_entity_poly.pdbx_seq_one_letter_code
_entity_poly.pdbx_strand_id
1 'polypeptide(L)' 'MVDPVVPGWKIERSAKTRIESMARNANVSAAVMLELLAEHVELTDQGIPVWMPEKDRAGELPIEPT' A
#
# COMPACT_ATOMS: atom_id res chain seq x y z
N MET A 1 -9.37 -12.00 14.43
CA MET A 1 -8.15 -12.33 15.21
C MET A 1 -7.02 -11.52 14.58
N VAL A 2 -6.18 -10.86 15.38
CA VAL A 2 -5.01 -10.12 14.85
C VAL A 2 -3.85 -11.10 14.77
N ASP A 3 -3.25 -11.25 13.58
CA ASP A 3 -2.11 -12.12 13.32
C ASP A 3 -0.89 -11.26 12.92
N PRO A 4 -0.17 -10.69 13.90
CA PRO A 4 0.91 -9.75 13.61
C PRO A 4 2.13 -10.49 13.06
N VAL A 5 2.63 -10.02 11.91
CA VAL A 5 3.85 -10.56 11.28
C VAL A 5 4.92 -9.49 11.16
N VAL A 6 6.19 -9.88 11.28
CA VAL A 6 7.33 -8.98 11.03
C VAL A 6 7.58 -8.92 9.53
N PRO A 7 7.58 -7.73 8.89
CA PRO A 7 7.90 -7.63 7.48
C PRO A 7 9.33 -8.12 7.19
N GLY A 8 9.46 -9.05 6.26
CA GLY A 8 10.76 -9.65 5.88
C GLY A 8 11.61 -8.79 4.93
N TRP A 9 11.18 -7.57 4.62
CA TRP A 9 11.80 -6.69 3.64
C TRP A 9 12.51 -5.50 4.28
N LYS A 10 13.48 -4.95 3.55
CA LYS A 10 14.19 -3.72 3.93
C LYS A 10 13.54 -2.51 3.26
N ILE A 11 13.53 -1.38 3.96
CA ILE A 11 13.14 -0.08 3.41
C ILE A 11 14.23 0.96 3.67
N GLU A 12 14.22 2.01 2.87
CA GLU A 12 15.09 3.18 3.06
C GLU A 12 14.83 3.86 4.41
N ARG A 13 15.91 4.34 5.03
CA ARG A 13 15.84 5.04 6.32
C ARG A 13 14.93 6.27 6.24
N SER A 14 15.00 7.03 5.15
CA SER A 14 14.19 8.23 4.93
C SER A 14 12.70 7.91 4.88
N ALA A 15 12.31 6.84 4.19
CA ALA A 15 10.94 6.35 4.13
C ALA A 15 10.44 5.92 5.51
N LYS A 16 11.25 5.14 6.25
CA LYS A 16 10.95 4.75 7.65
C LYS A 16 10.67 5.97 8.52
N THR A 17 11.58 6.95 8.52
CA THR A 17 11.44 8.18 9.33
C THR A 17 10.18 8.95 8.96
N ARG A 18 9.82 9.00 7.66
CA ARG A 18 8.58 9.65 7.20
C ARG A 18 7.34 8.96 7.78
N ILE A 19 7.28 7.63 7.70
CA ILE A 19 6.16 6.85 8.27
C ILE A 19 6.04 7.06 9.78
N GLU A 20 7.16 7.02 10.50
CA GLU A 20 7.16 7.25 11.95
C GLU A 20 6.69 8.67 12.30
N SER A 21 7.03 9.67 11.50
CA SER A 21 6.52 11.04 11.68
C SER A 21 5.01 11.12 11.46
N MET A 22 4.48 10.48 10.42
CA MET A 22 3.02 10.43 10.18
C MET A 22 2.30 9.75 11.34
N ALA A 23 2.83 8.60 11.80
CA ALA A 23 2.28 7.86 12.93
C ALA A 23 2.24 8.68 14.22
N ARG A 24 3.34 9.38 14.54
CA ARG A 24 3.40 10.29 15.70
C ARG A 24 2.34 11.39 15.63
N ASN A 25 2.20 12.03 14.47
CA ASN A 25 1.22 13.11 14.28
C ASN A 25 -0.22 12.62 14.39
N ALA A 26 -0.48 11.37 14.00
CA ALA A 26 -1.78 10.73 14.10
C ALA A 26 -2.03 10.02 15.45
N ASN A 27 -1.08 10.09 16.40
CA ASN A 27 -1.14 9.41 17.69
C ASN A 27 -1.38 7.89 17.60
N VAL A 28 -0.73 7.23 16.64
CA VAL A 28 -0.76 5.77 16.45
C VAL A 28 0.66 5.20 16.34
N SER A 29 0.78 3.87 16.41
CA SER A 29 2.07 3.21 16.15
C SER A 29 2.43 3.25 14.66
N ALA A 30 3.72 3.12 14.34
CA ALA A 30 4.16 3.03 12.94
C ALA A 30 3.62 1.79 12.22
N ALA A 31 3.39 0.68 12.94
CA ALA A 31 2.76 -0.52 12.39
C ALA A 31 1.30 -0.25 12.01
N VAL A 32 0.51 0.36 12.90
CA VAL A 32 -0.88 0.76 12.61
C VAL A 32 -0.94 1.74 11.44
N MET A 33 0.00 2.70 11.37
CA MET A 33 0.10 3.61 10.22
C MET A 33 0.34 2.86 8.91
N LEU A 34 1.20 1.83 8.89
CA LEU A 34 1.43 1.01 7.70
C LEU A 34 0.20 0.19 7.31
N GLU A 35 -0.51 -0.38 8.29
CA GLU A 35 -1.76 -1.11 8.07
C GLU A 35 -2.82 -0.19 7.44
N LEU A 36 -3.00 1.02 8.00
CA LEU A 36 -3.93 2.02 7.47
C LEU A 36 -3.55 2.46 6.05
N LEU A 37 -2.27 2.70 5.78
CA LEU A 37 -1.81 3.05 4.43
C LEU A 37 -2.09 1.93 3.42
N ALA A 38 -1.94 0.66 3.83
CA ALA A 38 -2.25 -0.48 2.98
C ALA A 38 -3.76 -0.65 2.74
N GLU A 39 -4.60 -0.32 3.71
CA GLU A 39 -6.06 -0.35 3.58
C GLU A 39 -6.62 0.78 2.72
N HIS A 40 -5.98 1.95 2.73
CA HIS A 40 -6.50 3.17 2.11
C HIS A 40 -5.82 3.55 0.79
N VAL A 41 -4.86 2.76 0.32
CA VAL A 41 -4.25 3.02 -0.99
C VAL A 41 -5.30 2.81 -2.10
N GLU A 42 -5.53 3.84 -2.90
CA GLU A 42 -6.37 3.71 -4.08
C GLU A 42 -5.67 2.83 -5.12
N LEU A 43 -6.39 1.80 -5.58
CA LEU A 43 -5.88 0.82 -6.53
C LEU A 43 -6.58 0.95 -7.89
N THR A 44 -5.86 0.63 -8.95
CA THR A 44 -6.43 0.40 -10.28
C THR A 44 -7.20 -0.93 -10.31
N ASP A 45 -7.85 -1.21 -11.43
CA ASP A 45 -8.46 -2.51 -11.73
C ASP A 45 -7.44 -3.67 -11.77
N GLN A 46 -6.15 -3.37 -11.96
CA GLN A 46 -5.04 -4.33 -11.87
C GLN A 46 -4.56 -4.61 -10.44
N GLY A 47 -5.15 -3.95 -9.42
CA GLY A 47 -4.75 -4.12 -8.02
C GLY A 47 -3.40 -3.47 -7.67
N ILE A 48 -2.93 -2.51 -8.46
CA ILE A 48 -1.73 -1.71 -8.17
C ILE A 48 -2.13 -0.28 -7.78
N PRO A 49 -1.31 0.43 -7.00
CA PRO A 49 -1.61 1.83 -6.67
C PRO A 49 -1.74 2.70 -7.92
N VAL A 50 -2.70 3.63 -7.93
CA VAL A 50 -2.97 4.52 -9.08
C VAL A 50 -1.78 5.40 -9.52
N TRP A 51 -0.78 5.56 -8.65
CA TRP A 51 0.45 6.31 -8.94
C TRP A 51 1.57 5.44 -9.54
N MET A 52 1.41 4.11 -9.58
CA MET A 52 2.34 3.23 -10.28
C MET A 52 2.01 3.17 -11.77
N PRO A 53 3.01 3.01 -12.65
CA PRO A 53 2.76 2.79 -14.08
C PRO A 53 1.86 1.56 -14.28
N GLU A 54 0.83 1.69 -15.11
CA GLU A 54 0.00 0.55 -15.52
C GLU A 54 0.87 -0.51 -16.21
N LYS A 55 0.52 -1.78 -15.98
CA LYS A 55 1.18 -2.89 -16.64
C LYS A 55 0.54 -3.10 -18.01
N ASP A 56 1.35 -3.58 -18.97
CA ASP A 56 0.87 -3.95 -20.30
C ASP A 56 -0.29 -4.95 -20.20
N ARG A 57 -1.38 -4.64 -20.93
CA ARG A 57 -2.64 -5.39 -20.97
C ARG A 57 -2.74 -6.29 -22.20
N ALA A 58 -1.64 -6.47 -22.94
CA ALA A 58 -1.61 -7.34 -24.11
C ALA A 58 -2.14 -8.75 -23.78
N GLY A 59 -3.35 -9.07 -24.26
CA GLY A 59 -4.03 -10.34 -24.04
C GLY A 59 -5.22 -10.29 -23.07
N GLU A 60 -5.54 -9.14 -22.46
CA GLU A 60 -6.80 -8.97 -21.73
C GLU A 60 -7.98 -8.90 -22.72
N LEU A 61 -9.02 -9.71 -22.47
CA LEU A 61 -10.29 -9.60 -23.22
C LEU A 61 -11.05 -8.35 -22.72
N PRO A 62 -11.74 -7.60 -23.60
CA PRO A 62 -12.56 -6.49 -23.17
C PRO A 62 -13.61 -6.97 -22.16
N ILE A 63 -13.74 -6.26 -21.04
CA ILE A 63 -14.87 -6.48 -20.12
C ILE A 63 -16.09 -5.85 -20.79
N GLU A 64 -16.97 -6.67 -21.37
CA GLU A 64 -18.27 -6.17 -21.83
C GLU A 64 -19.12 -5.82 -20.61
N PRO A 65 -19.67 -4.59 -20.51
CA PRO A 65 -20.57 -4.25 -19.43
C PRO A 65 -21.85 -5.09 -19.54
N THR A 66 -22.24 -5.73 -18.44
CA THR A 66 -23.50 -6.50 -18.31
C THR A 66 -24.67 -5.59 -17.97
#